data_AF-A0A359LW70-F1
#
_entry.id   AF-A0A359LW70-F1
#
_cell.length_a   1.000
_cell.length_b   1.000
_cell.length_c   1.000
_cell.angle_alpha   90.00
_cell.angle_beta   90.00
_cell.angle_gamma   90.00
#
_symmetry.space_group_name_H-M   'P 1'
#
loop_
_entity.id
_entity.type
_entity.pdbx_description
1 polymer ?
#
loop_
_entity_poly.entity_id
_entity_poly.type
_entity_poly.pdbx_seq_one_letter_code
_entity_poly.pdbx_strand_id
1 'polypeptide(L)'
;MEHSNGGGRSLNFVQLNGRWTFQLNSATYEGGDPTFIAHGEQFSMGLAISDRTLASGAYQARVRFDTPFGPEQHQAAGLVLGYRSTNHHYLHVQLGAGRVAYSIGEFVPGMGWRLLEATGPLNALREGQDYRLEASIRGQ
;
A
#
# COMPACT_ATOMS: atom_id res chain seq x y z
N MET A 1 11.95 -16.60 -38.11
CA MET A 1 10.58 -16.09 -37.96
C MET A 1 9.94 -16.96 -36.89
N GLU A 2 9.91 -16.49 -35.65
CA GLU A 2 8.99 -16.98 -34.61
C GLU A 2 9.09 -16.02 -33.42
N HIS A 3 7.94 -15.45 -33.08
CA HIS A 3 7.75 -14.40 -32.09
C HIS A 3 7.61 -14.99 -30.70
N SER A 4 8.31 -14.44 -29.71
CA SER A 4 7.90 -14.52 -28.31
C SER A 4 8.01 -13.12 -27.68
N ASN A 5 7.02 -12.29 -28.01
CA ASN A 5 6.85 -10.95 -27.46
C ASN A 5 6.11 -11.08 -26.12
N GLY A 6 6.86 -11.23 -25.02
CA GLY A 6 6.33 -11.16 -23.66
C GLY A 6 6.00 -9.72 -23.28
N GLY A 7 5.04 -9.11 -23.97
CA GLY A 7 4.60 -7.73 -23.77
C GLY A 7 3.81 -7.59 -22.48
N GLY A 8 4.50 -7.48 -21.34
CA GLY A 8 3.89 -7.03 -20.09
C GLY A 8 3.36 -5.62 -20.31
N ARG A 9 2.04 -5.46 -20.48
CA ARG A 9 1.39 -4.15 -20.58
C ARG A 9 1.80 -3.30 -19.37
N SER A 10 2.13 -2.04 -19.60
CA SER A 10 2.48 -1.08 -18.54
C SER A 10 1.36 -0.94 -17.51
N LEU A 11 1.72 -0.60 -16.27
CA LEU A 11 0.79 -0.15 -15.24
C LEU A 11 0.60 1.36 -15.39
N ASN A 12 -0.65 1.79 -15.46
CA ASN A 12 -1.00 3.19 -15.31
C ASN A 12 -1.54 3.41 -13.91
N PHE A 13 -1.12 4.48 -13.26
CA PHE A 13 -1.60 4.86 -11.94
C PHE A 13 -2.40 6.15 -12.01
N VAL A 14 -3.40 6.26 -11.14
CA VAL A 14 -4.16 7.48 -10.90
C VAL A 14 -4.04 7.83 -9.43
N GLN A 15 -3.65 9.08 -9.15
CA GLN A 15 -3.64 9.64 -7.81
C GLN A 15 -5.07 9.85 -7.32
N LEU A 16 -5.38 9.36 -6.12
CA LEU A 16 -6.65 9.63 -5.44
C LEU A 16 -6.47 10.63 -4.30
N ASN A 17 -5.43 10.46 -3.47
CA ASN A 17 -5.05 11.43 -2.44
C ASN A 17 -3.55 11.40 -2.16
N GLY A 18 -3.08 12.46 -1.50
CA GLY A 18 -1.65 12.74 -1.35
C GLY A 18 -1.02 13.11 -2.70
N ARG A 19 0.27 13.43 -2.70
CA ARG A 19 1.01 13.73 -3.94
C ARG A 19 1.78 12.50 -4.39
N TRP A 20 1.73 12.21 -5.68
CA TRP A 20 2.41 11.07 -6.27
C TRP A 20 3.19 11.46 -7.53
N THR A 21 4.37 10.88 -7.67
CA THR A 21 5.10 10.85 -8.93
C THR A 21 4.94 9.46 -9.55
N PHE A 22 4.47 9.39 -10.79
CA PHE A 22 4.30 8.12 -11.51
C PHE A 22 5.36 7.98 -12.60
N GLN A 23 5.95 6.80 -12.68
CA GLN A 23 6.81 6.39 -13.80
C GLN A 23 6.31 5.04 -14.33
N LEU A 24 6.98 4.52 -15.36
CA LEU A 24 6.62 3.23 -15.93
C LEU A 24 6.71 2.13 -14.86
N ASN A 25 5.56 1.57 -14.47
CA ASN A 25 5.43 0.51 -13.46
C ASN A 25 5.88 0.89 -12.04
N SER A 26 6.00 2.18 -11.71
CA SER A 26 6.31 2.63 -10.35
C SER A 26 5.51 3.87 -9.95
N ALA A 27 5.32 4.01 -8.64
CA ALA A 27 4.65 5.14 -8.02
C ALA A 27 5.42 5.52 -6.75
N THR A 28 5.79 6.78 -6.63
CA THR A 28 6.48 7.35 -5.46
C THR A 28 5.54 8.29 -4.73
N TYR A 29 5.38 8.10 -3.43
CA TYR A 29 4.59 8.99 -2.59
C TYR A 29 5.45 10.16 -2.09
N GLU A 30 5.01 11.38 -2.39
CA GLU A 30 5.74 12.63 -2.11
C GLU A 30 5.18 13.38 -0.87
N GLY A 31 4.41 12.66 -0.04
CA GLY A 31 3.69 13.26 1.08
C GLY A 31 2.45 14.07 0.65
N GLY A 32 1.90 14.84 1.59
CA GLY A 32 0.87 15.84 1.29
C GLY A 32 -0.27 15.90 2.30
N ASP A 33 -1.16 16.84 2.04
CA ASP A 33 -2.44 17.00 2.73
C ASP A 33 -3.52 16.17 1.99
N PRO A 34 -4.53 15.62 2.68
CA PRO A 34 -4.85 15.82 4.09
C PRO A 34 -4.10 14.87 5.04
N THR A 35 -4.02 15.29 6.30
CA THR A 35 -3.65 14.43 7.42
C THR A 35 -4.90 13.73 7.96
N PHE A 36 -4.75 12.45 8.26
CA PHE A 36 -5.78 11.58 8.81
C PHE A 36 -5.46 11.28 10.27
N ILE A 37 -6.48 10.94 11.05
CA ILE A 37 -6.32 10.50 12.43
C ILE A 37 -6.86 9.08 12.54
N ALA A 38 -6.02 8.15 13.01
CA ALA A 38 -6.44 6.81 13.40
C ALA A 38 -5.71 6.43 14.69
N HIS A 39 -6.42 5.78 15.61
CA HIS A 39 -5.86 5.36 16.91
C HIS A 39 -5.16 6.48 17.71
N GLY A 40 -5.60 7.73 17.54
CA GLY A 40 -5.01 8.90 18.21
C GLY A 40 -3.73 9.44 17.56
N GLU A 41 -3.26 8.84 16.47
CA GLU A 41 -2.09 9.29 15.72
C GLU A 41 -2.51 10.00 14.44
N GLN A 42 -1.88 11.15 14.16
CA GLN A 42 -2.07 11.91 12.93
C GLN A 42 -1.01 11.51 11.91
N PHE A 43 -1.43 11.20 10.68
CA PHE A 43 -0.52 10.79 9.60
C PHE A 43 -0.98 11.32 8.25
N SER A 44 -0.04 11.65 7.37
CA SER A 44 -0.34 11.88 5.96
C SER A 44 -0.50 10.54 5.25
N MET A 45 -1.54 10.43 4.43
CA MET A 45 -1.78 9.23 3.61
C MET A 45 -1.75 9.60 2.14
N GLY A 46 -1.20 8.69 1.33
CA GLY A 46 -1.40 8.66 -0.11
C GLY A 46 -2.17 7.42 -0.53
N LEU A 47 -3.05 7.56 -1.52
CA LEU A 47 -3.63 6.43 -2.24
C LEU A 47 -3.49 6.70 -3.73
N ALA A 48 -2.96 5.70 -4.43
CA ALA A 48 -2.96 5.62 -5.87
C ALA A 48 -3.55 4.28 -6.27
N ILE A 49 -4.32 4.26 -7.36
CA ILE A 49 -4.91 3.03 -7.92
C ILE A 49 -4.29 2.77 -9.28
N SER A 50 -4.03 1.50 -9.58
CA SER A 50 -3.59 1.09 -10.91
C SER A 50 -4.78 0.80 -11.84
N ASP A 51 -4.57 0.83 -13.15
CA ASP A 51 -5.52 0.37 -14.17
C ASP A 51 -5.72 -1.16 -14.20
N ARG A 52 -5.18 -1.89 -13.22
CA ARG A 52 -5.35 -3.33 -13.05
C ARG A 52 -6.42 -3.65 -12.02
N THR A 53 -7.33 -4.50 -12.44
CA THR A 53 -8.32 -5.14 -11.60
C THR A 53 -8.04 -6.64 -11.57
N LEU A 54 -8.09 -7.23 -10.38
CA LEU A 54 -8.01 -8.68 -10.22
C LEU A 54 -9.05 -9.12 -9.19
N ALA A 55 -9.98 -9.98 -9.62
CA ALA A 55 -11.04 -10.50 -8.76
C ALA A 55 -10.57 -11.69 -7.89
N SER A 56 -9.59 -12.46 -8.35
CA SER A 56 -8.97 -13.58 -7.62
C SER A 56 -7.53 -13.78 -8.07
N GLY A 57 -6.66 -14.29 -7.18
CA GLY A 57 -5.25 -14.50 -7.45
C GLY A 57 -4.34 -13.65 -6.54
N ALA A 58 -3.10 -13.43 -6.97
CA ALA A 58 -2.08 -12.73 -6.18
C ALA A 58 -1.74 -11.36 -6.78
N TYR A 59 -1.66 -10.35 -5.91
CA TYR A 59 -1.05 -9.04 -6.18
C TYR A 59 0.36 -9.03 -5.61
N GLN A 60 1.32 -8.53 -6.39
CA GLN A 60 2.68 -8.35 -5.94
C GLN A 60 3.12 -6.91 -6.18
N ALA A 61 3.72 -6.29 -5.17
CA ALA A 61 4.40 -5.02 -5.29
C ALA A 61 5.81 -5.10 -4.72
N ARG A 62 6.69 -4.26 -5.26
CA ARG A 62 7.96 -3.95 -4.61
C ARG A 62 7.79 -2.64 -3.84
N VAL A 63 8.12 -2.66 -2.57
CA VAL A 63 8.02 -1.51 -1.68
C VAL A 63 9.42 -1.14 -1.21
N ARG A 64 9.76 0.13 -1.26
CA ARG A 64 11.00 0.68 -0.72
C ARG A 64 10.66 1.91 0.11
N PHE A 65 11.35 2.02 1.24
CA PHE A 65 11.24 3.15 2.15
C PHE A 65 12.49 4.00 2.05
N ASP A 66 12.34 5.31 1.90
CA ASP A 66 13.48 6.22 1.73
C ASP A 66 13.89 6.92 3.04
N THR A 67 13.08 6.79 4.10
CA THR A 67 13.38 7.34 5.42
C THR A 67 13.56 6.22 6.44
N PRO A 68 14.34 6.43 7.53
CA PRO A 68 14.52 5.42 8.56
C PRO A 68 13.27 5.17 9.40
N PHE A 69 13.11 3.92 9.86
CA PHE A 69 12.11 3.57 10.86
C PHE A 69 12.57 3.98 12.25
N GLY A 70 11.74 4.72 12.99
CA GLY A 70 12.12 5.21 14.32
C GLY A 70 10.90 5.63 15.16
N PRO A 71 11.12 6.00 16.43
CA PRO A 71 10.03 6.33 17.34
C PRO A 71 9.16 7.52 16.92
N GLU A 72 9.74 8.44 16.15
CA GLU A 72 9.10 9.68 15.68
C GLU A 72 8.73 9.61 14.19
N GLN A 73 9.26 8.62 13.47
CA GLN A 73 9.08 8.44 12.02
C GLN A 73 7.99 7.40 11.77
N HIS A 74 6.80 7.88 11.42
CA HIS A 74 5.70 7.04 10.97
C HIS A 74 5.74 6.90 9.46
N GLN A 75 5.98 5.69 8.99
CA GLN A 75 5.90 5.38 7.57
C GLN A 75 5.31 3.99 7.39
N ALA A 76 4.45 3.90 6.38
CA ALA A 76 3.86 2.65 5.98
C ALA A 76 3.59 2.68 4.48
N ALA A 77 3.67 1.52 3.86
CA ALA A 77 3.37 1.35 2.46
C ALA A 77 2.88 -0.07 2.21
N GLY A 78 2.04 -0.24 1.19
CA GLY A 78 1.49 -1.55 0.91
C GLY A 78 0.45 -1.56 -0.20
N LEU A 79 -0.34 -2.62 -0.20
CA LEU A 79 -1.37 -2.89 -1.19
C LEU A 79 -2.75 -2.59 -0.60
N VAL A 80 -3.61 -1.97 -1.41
CA VAL A 80 -5.03 -1.82 -1.12
C VAL A 80 -5.81 -2.74 -2.05
N LEU A 81 -6.76 -3.48 -1.49
CA LEU A 81 -7.54 -4.49 -2.19
C LEU A 81 -9.03 -4.17 -2.09
N GLY A 82 -9.74 -4.27 -3.23
CA GLY A 82 -11.20 -4.07 -3.27
C GLY A 82 -11.64 -2.60 -3.20
N TYR A 83 -10.74 -1.64 -3.36
CA TYR A 83 -11.10 -0.22 -3.35
C TYR A 83 -12.11 0.14 -4.44
N ARG A 84 -13.18 0.82 -4.03
CA ARG A 84 -14.22 1.37 -4.93
C ARG A 84 -14.33 2.88 -4.81
N SER A 85 -14.37 3.38 -3.59
CA SER A 85 -14.30 4.81 -3.26
C SER A 85 -13.85 5.01 -1.81
N THR A 86 -13.59 6.25 -1.42
CA THR A 86 -13.17 6.63 -0.06
C THR A 86 -14.19 6.32 1.02
N ASN A 87 -15.45 6.05 0.65
CA ASN A 87 -16.54 5.73 1.57
C ASN A 87 -16.98 4.25 1.48
N HIS A 88 -16.19 3.39 0.85
CA HIS A 88 -16.46 1.96 0.78
C HIS A 88 -15.43 1.16 1.56
N HIS A 89 -15.86 -0.02 2.00
CA HIS A 89 -14.97 -1.00 2.61
C HIS A 89 -13.85 -1.40 1.64
N TYR A 90 -12.64 -1.52 2.16
CA TYR A 90 -11.50 -2.09 1.46
C TYR A 90 -10.51 -2.72 2.45
N LEU A 91 -9.73 -3.68 1.97
CA LEU A 91 -8.65 -4.28 2.75
C LEU A 91 -7.32 -3.61 2.41
N HIS A 92 -6.39 -3.62 3.36
CA HIS A 92 -5.02 -3.19 3.14
C HIS A 92 -4.04 -4.17 3.76
N VAL A 93 -2.95 -4.43 3.05
CA VAL A 93 -1.82 -5.24 3.52
C VAL A 93 -0.61 -4.33 3.47
N GLN A 94 0.02 -4.08 4.61
CA GLN A 94 1.02 -3.03 4.73
C GLN A 94 2.27 -3.49 5.48
N LEU A 95 3.36 -2.82 5.14
CA LEU A 95 4.59 -2.80 5.91
C LEU A 95 4.61 -1.52 6.75
N GLY A 96 5.00 -1.61 8.02
CA GLY A 96 5.25 -0.44 8.89
C GLY A 96 4.01 0.20 9.55
N ALA A 97 2.80 -0.13 9.11
CA ALA A 97 1.57 0.44 9.66
C ALA A 97 1.31 -0.03 11.10
N GLY A 98 0.83 0.85 11.97
CA GLY A 98 0.56 0.54 13.38
C GLY A 98 1.82 0.22 14.19
N ARG A 99 3.00 0.69 13.73
CA ARG A 99 4.31 0.49 14.39
C ARG A 99 4.74 -0.98 14.50
N VAL A 100 4.26 -1.82 13.58
CA VAL A 100 4.69 -3.22 13.41
C VAL A 100 5.30 -3.42 12.02
N ALA A 101 6.07 -4.48 11.82
CA ALA A 101 6.68 -4.74 10.52
C ALA A 101 5.64 -5.11 9.46
N TYR A 102 4.66 -5.93 9.81
CA TYR A 102 3.69 -6.49 8.88
C TYR A 102 2.28 -6.37 9.45
N SER A 103 1.34 -5.87 8.66
CA SER A 103 -0.05 -5.76 9.07
C SER A 103 -1.04 -6.05 7.95
N ILE A 104 -2.19 -6.55 8.37
CA ILE A 104 -3.39 -6.64 7.56
C ILE A 104 -4.47 -5.86 8.31
N GLY A 105 -5.19 -5.02 7.58
CA GLY A 105 -6.29 -4.27 8.13
C GLY A 105 -7.36 -4.00 7.10
N GLU A 106 -8.36 -3.26 7.53
CA GLU A 106 -9.46 -2.82 6.68
C GLU A 106 -9.84 -1.38 6.98
N PHE A 107 -10.45 -0.74 6.00
CA PHE A 107 -11.18 0.49 6.23
C PHE A 107 -12.68 0.16 6.27
N VAL A 108 -13.34 0.56 7.35
CA VAL A 108 -14.78 0.41 7.52
C VAL A 108 -15.43 1.80 7.48
N PRO A 109 -16.35 2.07 6.54
CA PRO A 109 -17.04 3.36 6.47
C PRO A 109 -17.71 3.72 7.81
N GLY A 110 -17.49 4.95 8.27
CA GLY A 110 -18.01 5.44 9.56
C GLY A 110 -17.20 5.01 10.80
N MET A 111 -16.29 4.04 10.69
CA MET A 111 -15.41 3.59 11.77
C MET A 111 -13.94 3.92 11.51
N GLY A 112 -13.54 4.02 10.24
CA GLY A 112 -12.16 4.31 9.84
C GLY A 112 -11.33 3.05 9.66
N TRP A 113 -10.01 3.19 9.77
CA TRP A 113 -9.06 2.10 9.65
C TRP A 113 -9.06 1.23 10.90
N ARG A 114 -9.08 -0.08 10.70
CA ARG A 114 -9.04 -1.10 11.74
C ARG A 114 -7.96 -2.13 11.41
N LEU A 115 -7.07 -2.35 12.36
CA LEU A 115 -6.10 -3.43 12.31
C LEU A 115 -6.82 -4.77 12.52
N LEU A 116 -6.55 -5.74 11.64
CA LEU A 116 -7.06 -7.11 11.78
C LEU A 116 -5.97 -8.03 12.32
N GLU A 117 -4.78 -7.95 11.75
CA GLU A 117 -3.63 -8.76 12.13
C GLU A 117 -2.34 -7.94 12.07
N ALA A 118 -1.43 -8.19 13.01
CA ALA A 118 -0.15 -7.53 13.09
C ALA A 118 0.93 -8.51 13.56
N THR A 119 2.11 -8.44 12.98
CA THR A 119 3.25 -9.26 13.40
C THR A 119 4.60 -8.64 13.05
N GLY A 120 5.63 -9.08 13.76
CA GLY A 120 7.01 -8.69 13.55
C GLY A 120 7.39 -7.33 14.17
N PRO A 121 8.62 -7.20 14.65
CA PRO A 121 9.11 -5.95 15.23
C PRO A 121 9.44 -4.94 14.11
N LEU A 122 9.11 -3.65 14.31
CA LEU A 122 9.32 -2.60 13.30
C LEU A 122 10.76 -2.53 12.77
N ASN A 123 11.76 -2.87 13.60
CA ASN A 123 13.18 -2.90 13.22
C ASN A 123 13.55 -4.05 12.25
N ALA A 124 12.60 -4.89 11.86
CA ALA A 124 12.73 -5.80 10.72
C ALA A 124 12.67 -5.05 9.38
N LEU A 125 12.15 -3.82 9.37
CA LEU A 125 12.14 -2.93 8.22
C LEU A 125 13.32 -1.94 8.27
N ARG A 126 13.85 -1.58 7.11
CA ARG A 126 15.04 -0.75 6.91
C ARG A 126 14.82 0.17 5.71
N GLU A 127 15.32 1.40 5.80
CA GLU A 127 15.37 2.27 4.64
C GLU A 127 16.28 1.71 3.54
N GLY A 128 16.00 2.10 2.29
CA GLY A 128 16.78 1.70 1.12
C GLY A 128 16.66 0.23 0.71
N GLN A 129 15.97 -0.60 1.50
CA GLN A 129 15.73 -2.00 1.19
C GLN A 129 14.48 -2.20 0.33
N ASP A 130 14.61 -3.05 -0.69
CA ASP A 130 13.49 -3.49 -1.53
C ASP A 130 12.77 -4.67 -0.86
N TYR A 131 11.49 -4.48 -0.54
CA TYR A 131 10.60 -5.52 -0.01
C TYR A 131 9.67 -6.03 -1.10
N ARG A 132 9.55 -7.36 -1.23
CA ARG A 132 8.49 -7.98 -2.03
C ARG A 132 7.27 -8.20 -1.13
N LEU A 133 6.20 -7.45 -1.39
CA LEU A 133 4.91 -7.64 -0.75
C LEU A 133 3.99 -8.40 -1.70
N GLU A 134 3.42 -9.50 -1.22
CA GLU A 134 2.47 -10.32 -1.96
C GLU A 134 1.18 -10.49 -1.15
N ALA A 135 0.04 -10.22 -1.76
CA ALA A 135 -1.27 -10.42 -1.16
C ALA A 135 -2.13 -11.27 -2.10
N SER A 136 -2.65 -12.38 -1.58
CA SER A 136 -3.47 -13.32 -2.35
C SER A 136 -4.93 -13.27 -1.91
N ILE A 137 -5.84 -13.09 -2.87
CA ILE A 137 -7.28 -13.22 -2.67
C ILE A 137 -7.70 -14.58 -3.19
N ARG A 138 -8.22 -15.42 -2.29
CA ARG A 138 -8.84 -16.70 -2.64
C ARG A 138 -10.33 -16.58 -2.33
N GLY A 139 -11.15 -16.59 -3.37
CA GLY A 139 -12.59 -16.77 -3.23
C GLY A 139 -12.94 -18.22 -2.90
N GLN A 140 -14.19 -18.44 -2.51
CA GLN A 140 -14.86 -19.74 -2.66
C GLN A 140 -15.68 -19.73 -3.94
#